data_AF-A0A2D5T8L6-F1
#
_entry.id   AF-A0A2D5T8L6-F1
#
_cell.length_a   1.000
_cell.length_b   1.000
_cell.length_c   1.000
_cell.angle_alpha   90.00
_cell.angle_beta   90.00
_cell.angle_gamma   90.00
#
_symmetry.space_group_name_H-M   'P 1'
#
loop_
_entity.id
_entity.type
_entity.pdbx_description
1 polymer ?
#
loop_
_entity_poly.entity_id
_entity_poly.type
_entity_poly.pdbx_seq_one_letter_code
_entity_poly.pdbx_strand_id
1 'polypeptide(L)' 'VNAAAAIQVDPYLGRIANGVAADLLFIEGDPLVNADDAMNILAIIRNGRFYSISGLIERTNP' A
#
# COMPACT_ATOMS: atom_id res chain seq x y z
N VAL A 1 -5.27 -8.05 4.79
CA VAL A 1 -5.70 -9.48 4.85
C VAL A 1 -7.20 -9.65 5.04
N ASN A 2 -7.82 -9.12 6.11
CA ASN A 2 -9.24 -9.36 6.44
C ASN A 2 -10.22 -9.03 5.30
N ALA A 3 -10.11 -7.83 4.71
CA ALA A 3 -10.97 -7.46 3.59
C ALA A 3 -10.75 -8.35 2.36
N ALA A 4 -9.49 -8.69 2.04
CA ALA A 4 -9.16 -9.59 0.94
C ALA A 4 -9.76 -10.99 1.16
N ALA A 5 -9.71 -11.51 2.39
CA ALA A 5 -10.31 -12.80 2.74
C ALA A 5 -11.85 -12.76 2.67
N ALA A 6 -12.46 -11.67 3.13
CA ALA A 6 -13.92 -11.48 3.10
C ALA A 6 -14.50 -11.53 1.67
N ILE A 7 -13.71 -11.12 0.67
CA ILE A 7 -14.07 -11.18 -0.75
C ILE A 7 -13.32 -12.30 -1.51
N GLN A 8 -12.66 -13.21 -0.80
CA GLN A 8 -12.00 -14.41 -1.32
C GLN A 8 -10.86 -14.14 -2.33
N VAL A 9 -10.12 -13.05 -2.16
CA VAL A 9 -8.94 -12.69 -2.98
C VAL A 9 -7.62 -12.68 -2.21
N ASP A 10 -7.59 -13.12 -0.96
CA ASP A 10 -6.39 -13.23 -0.13
C ASP A 10 -5.28 -14.18 -0.65
N PRO A 11 -5.54 -15.14 -1.57
CA PRO A 11 -4.45 -15.82 -2.28
C PRO A 11 -3.59 -14.85 -3.11
N TYR A 12 -4.14 -13.71 -3.53
CA TYR A 12 -3.52 -12.80 -4.50
C TYR A 12 -3.28 -11.38 -3.96
N LEU A 13 -3.96 -10.95 -2.88
CA LEU A 13 -3.93 -9.56 -2.39
C LEU A 13 -3.89 -9.45 -0.87
N GLY A 14 -3.44 -8.28 -0.39
CA GLY A 14 -3.62 -7.85 1.00
C GLY A 14 -2.63 -8.44 2.02
N ARG A 15 -1.53 -9.04 1.55
CA ARG A 15 -0.39 -9.53 2.34
C ARG A 15 0.90 -9.45 1.52
N ILE A 16 2.05 -9.44 2.19
CA ILE A 16 3.36 -9.52 1.54
C ILE A 16 3.80 -10.99 1.51
N ALA A 17 3.79 -11.60 0.33
CA ALA A 17 4.16 -13.01 0.12
C ALA A 17 4.53 -13.26 -1.34
N ASN A 18 5.25 -14.35 -1.63
CA ASN A 18 5.54 -14.73 -3.02
C ASN A 18 4.25 -15.05 -3.79
N GLY A 19 4.17 -14.61 -5.05
CA GLY A 19 3.04 -14.89 -5.94
C GLY A 19 1.81 -13.99 -5.77
N VAL A 20 1.82 -13.07 -4.81
CA VAL A 20 0.75 -12.06 -4.63
C VAL A 20 1.06 -10.78 -5.42
N ALA A 21 0.06 -9.94 -5.63
CA ALA A 21 0.26 -8.64 -6.26
C ALA A 21 1.25 -7.80 -5.44
N ALA A 22 2.19 -7.17 -6.13
CA ALA A 22 3.19 -6.29 -5.53
C ALA A 22 2.59 -4.90 -5.24
N ASP A 23 1.65 -4.87 -4.29
CA ASP A 23 1.00 -3.66 -3.78
C ASP A 23 1.55 -3.34 -2.39
N LEU A 24 2.29 -2.24 -2.26
CA LEU A 24 3.02 -1.87 -1.05
C LEU A 24 2.87 -0.39 -0.74
N LEU A 25 2.93 -0.08 0.55
CA LEU A 25 2.98 1.27 1.10
C LEU A 25 4.28 1.42 1.89
N PHE A 26 5.07 2.45 1.58
CA PHE A 26 6.19 2.86 2.41
C PHE A 26 5.73 4.04 3.25
N ILE A 27 5.88 3.93 4.56
CA ILE A 27 5.45 4.93 5.54
C ILE A 27 6.64 5.39 6.40
N GLU A 28 6.52 6.58 6.96
CA GLU A 28 7.41 7.13 7.98
C GLU A 28 6.77 7.01 9.37
N GLY A 29 7.45 6.35 10.30
CA GLY A 29 6.95 6.08 11.66
C GLY A 29 6.78 4.59 11.95
N ASP A 30 6.19 4.27 13.10
CA ASP A 30 5.92 2.88 13.52
C ASP A 30 4.43 2.69 13.83
N PRO A 31 3.67 2.06 12.92
CA PRO A 31 2.23 1.83 13.10
C PRO A 31 1.93 0.83 14.23
N LEU A 32 2.91 0.09 14.73
CA LEU A 32 2.74 -0.80 15.90
C LEU A 32 2.80 -0.02 17.22
N VAL A 33 3.44 1.16 17.22
CA VAL A 33 3.48 2.08 18.36
C VAL A 33 2.33 3.08 18.29
N ASN A 34 2.11 3.68 17.11
CA ASN A 34 1.02 4.64 16.87
C ASN A 34 0.35 4.36 15.52
N ALA A 35 -0.92 3.95 15.54
CA ALA A 35 -1.65 3.60 14.33
C ALA A 35 -1.78 4.74 13.31
N ASP A 36 -1.73 6.01 13.76
CA ASP A 36 -1.79 7.18 12.87
C ASP A 36 -0.57 7.28 11.96
N ASP A 37 0.57 6.68 12.35
CA ASP A 37 1.78 6.64 11.52
C ASP A 37 1.56 5.89 10.19
N ALA A 38 0.53 5.04 10.11
CA ALA A 38 0.13 4.38 8.86
C ALA A 38 -0.29 5.37 7.76
N MET A 39 -0.66 6.60 8.12
CA MET A 39 -1.06 7.65 7.18
C MET A 39 0.12 8.49 6.68
N ASN A 40 1.30 8.37 7.29
CA ASN A 40 2.51 9.11 6.91
C ASN A 40 3.20 8.44 5.72
N ILE A 41 2.53 8.46 4.56
CA ILE A 41 2.98 7.75 3.37
C ILE A 41 4.17 8.50 2.74
N LEU A 42 5.17 7.76 2.27
CA LEU A 42 6.31 8.25 1.49
C LEU A 42 6.21 7.87 0.02
N ALA A 43 5.79 6.63 -0.25
CA ALA A 43 5.68 6.09 -1.60
C ALA A 43 4.67 4.95 -1.69
N ILE A 44 4.17 4.72 -2.90
CA ILE A 44 3.23 3.64 -3.20
C ILE A 44 3.82 2.77 -4.31
N ILE A 45 3.77 1.46 -4.14
CA ILE A 45 3.95 0.51 -5.24
C ILE A 45 2.59 -0.09 -5.54
N ARG A 46 2.16 -0.03 -6.81
CA ARG A 46 0.93 -0.68 -7.29
C ARG A 46 1.26 -1.57 -8.48
N ASN A 47 0.91 -2.85 -8.40
CA ASN A 47 1.24 -3.87 -9.40
C ASN A 47 2.73 -3.84 -9.80
N GLY A 48 3.62 -3.64 -8.82
CA GLY A 48 5.06 -3.56 -9.05
C GLY A 48 5.56 -2.23 -9.66
N ARG A 49 4.69 -1.26 -9.94
CA ARG A 49 5.08 0.07 -10.41
C ARG A 49 5.20 1.04 -9.24
N PHE A 50 6.34 1.72 -9.16
CA PHE A 50 6.58 2.75 -8.16
C PHE A 50 5.91 4.08 -8.52
N TYR A 51 5.32 4.72 -7.52
CA TYR A 51 4.74 6.05 -7.60
C TYR A 51 5.24 6.87 -6.41
N SER A 52 5.91 7.98 -6.68
CA SER A 52 6.17 9.00 -5.66
C SER A 52 4.89 9.77 -5.35
N ILE A 53 4.76 10.27 -4.12
CA ILE A 53 3.62 11.12 -3.76
C ILE A 53 3.55 12.37 -4.64
N SER A 54 4.69 13.00 -4.93
CA SER A 54 4.74 14.16 -5.84
C SER A 54 4.10 13.86 -7.19
N GLY A 55 4.44 12.73 -7.82
CA GLY A 55 3.87 12.31 -9.10
C GLY A 55 2.40 11.86 -9.02
N LEU A 56 1.91 11.46 -7.84
CA LEU A 56 0.49 11.17 -7.61
C LEU A 56 -0.34 12.45 -7.46
N ILE A 57 0.15 13.43 -6.70
CA ILE A 57 -0.52 14.72 -6.49
C ILE A 57 -0.66 15.46 -7.82
N GLU A 58 0.41 15.51 -8.62
CA GLU A 58 0.38 16.13 -9.96
C GLU A 58 -0.69 15.51 -10.87
N ARG A 59 -0.93 14.19 -10.81
CA ARG A 59 -2.00 13.55 -11.59
C ARG A 59 -3.41 13.84 -11.11
N THR A 60 -3.57 14.29 -9.87
CA THR A 60 -4.88 14.49 -9.24
C THR A 60 -5.36 15.93 -9.37
N ASN A 61 -4.45 16.88 -9.62
CA ASN A 61 -4.72 18.27 -10.00
C ASN A 61 -4.32 18.51 -11.48
N PRO A 62 -5.22 18.25 -12.46
CA PRO A 62 -4.95 18.51 -13.87
C PRO A 62 -4.90 20.00 -14.21
#